data_AF-A0A3S5ASY1-F1
#
_entry.id   AF-A0A3S5ASY1-F1
#
_cell.length_a   1.000
_cell.length_b   1.000
_cell.length_c   1.000
_cell.angle_alpha   90.00
_cell.angle_beta   90.00
_cell.angle_gamma   90.00
#
_symmetry.space_group_name_H-M   'P 1'
#
loop_
_entity.id
_entity.type
_entity.pdbx_description
1 polymer ?
#
loop_
_entity_poly.entity_id
_entity_poly.type
_entity_poly.pdbx_seq_one_letter_code
_entity_poly.pdbx_strand_id
1 'polypeptide(L)'
;MLPQQDPTLQGITISINGADQRPDQALAKVNRDGQLITLTPSRDLRFLLQEVLEKQMGARGYMIGPSGAVDLQIVVNTLFADVSQGNLRYNITTKADISIIAQAKNGNKQVKNYRSTYNVQGAFTASNEKITDAVNTVLGDVIADMAQDTSVNDFIKQNAR
;
A
#
# COMPACT_ATOMS: atom_id res chain seq x y z
N MET A 1 -2.75 -10.55 5.80
CA MET A 1 -2.04 -11.76 6.30
C MET A 1 -0.62 -11.38 6.69
N LEU A 2 -0.01 -12.08 7.65
CA LEU A 2 1.40 -11.89 7.99
C LEU A 2 2.24 -12.93 7.22
N PRO A 3 3.44 -12.57 6.75
CA PRO A 3 4.38 -13.52 6.18
C PRO A 3 4.86 -14.53 7.22
N GLN A 4 5.34 -15.68 6.75
CA GLN A 4 6.01 -16.66 7.62
C GLN A 4 7.40 -16.14 8.04
N GLN A 5 7.83 -16.55 9.24
CA GLN A 5 9.16 -16.27 9.74
C GLN A 5 10.21 -16.91 8.82
N ASP A 6 11.28 -16.17 8.50
CA ASP A 6 12.44 -16.73 7.79
C ASP A 6 13.42 -17.28 8.84
N PRO A 7 13.59 -18.60 8.94
CA PRO A 7 14.41 -19.23 9.99
C PRO A 7 15.91 -18.94 9.83
N THR A 8 16.32 -18.36 8.70
CA THR A 8 17.73 -18.03 8.43
C THR A 8 18.10 -16.58 8.80
N LEU A 9 17.15 -15.77 9.27
CA LEU A 9 17.43 -14.39 9.69
C LEU A 9 18.12 -14.35 11.05
N GLN A 10 19.30 -13.74 11.09
CA GLN A 10 20.12 -13.56 12.29
C GLN A 10 20.10 -12.09 12.73
N GLY A 11 19.05 -11.67 13.45
CA GLY A 11 19.05 -10.38 14.15
C GLY A 11 19.35 -9.16 13.27
N ILE A 12 18.90 -9.14 12.01
CA ILE A 12 19.11 -8.00 11.12
C ILE A 12 18.17 -6.87 11.55
N THR A 13 18.75 -5.71 11.89
CA THR A 13 18.00 -4.48 12.11
C THR A 13 17.76 -3.78 10.78
N ILE A 14 16.53 -3.33 10.54
CA ILE A 14 16.14 -2.47 9.42
C ILE A 14 15.46 -1.21 9.95
N SER A 15 15.45 -0.15 9.16
CA SER A 15 14.61 1.02 9.42
C SER A 15 13.43 1.03 8.45
N ILE A 16 12.28 1.56 8.88
CA ILE A 16 11.07 1.65 8.05
C ILE A 16 10.47 3.05 8.22
N ASN A 17 10.10 3.69 7.11
CA ASN A 17 9.31 4.92 7.13
C ASN A 17 8.24 4.93 6.02
N GLY A 18 7.20 5.76 6.20
CA GLY A 18 6.11 5.93 5.23
C GLY A 18 6.08 7.31 4.56
N ALA A 19 5.72 7.34 3.27
CA ALA A 19 5.49 8.53 2.46
C ALA A 19 4.19 8.43 1.65
N ASP A 20 3.47 9.54 1.50
CA ASP A 20 2.32 9.66 0.60
C ASP A 20 2.69 10.71 -0.44
N GLN A 21 2.88 10.25 -1.67
CA GLN A 21 3.26 11.04 -2.83
C GLN A 21 2.10 11.17 -3.82
N ARG A 22 0.88 10.81 -3.41
CA ARG A 22 -0.29 10.99 -4.26
C ARG A 22 -0.48 12.50 -4.54
N PRO A 23 -0.79 12.87 -5.80
CA PRO A 23 -1.05 14.26 -6.16
C PRO A 23 -2.34 14.80 -5.51
N ASP A 24 -3.25 13.90 -5.14
CA ASP A 24 -4.50 14.19 -4.44
C ASP A 24 -4.68 13.18 -3.30
N GLN A 25 -4.96 13.68 -2.10
CA GLN A 25 -5.16 12.82 -0.93
C GLN A 25 -6.56 12.21 -0.85
N ALA A 26 -7.50 12.69 -1.68
CA ALA A 26 -8.81 12.07 -1.84
C ALA A 26 -8.69 10.61 -2.27
N LEU A 27 -9.58 9.76 -1.75
CA LEU A 27 -9.77 8.38 -2.20
C LEU A 27 -10.76 8.29 -3.34
N ALA A 28 -11.72 9.22 -3.41
CA ALA A 28 -12.68 9.32 -4.51
C ALA A 28 -13.28 10.73 -4.55
N LYS A 29 -13.77 11.11 -5.72
CA LYS A 29 -14.59 12.30 -5.91
C LYS A 29 -15.83 11.92 -6.72
N VAL A 30 -17.01 12.18 -6.18
CA VAL A 30 -18.29 11.75 -6.76
C VAL A 30 -19.22 12.94 -6.84
N ASN A 31 -19.80 13.19 -8.00
CA ASN A 31 -20.86 14.18 -8.14
C ASN A 31 -22.22 13.53 -7.82
N ARG A 32 -22.93 14.04 -6.82
CA ARG A 32 -24.31 13.66 -6.50
C ARG A 32 -25.17 14.90 -6.52
N ASP A 33 -26.18 14.90 -7.40
CA ASP A 33 -27.18 15.96 -7.49
C ASP A 33 -26.57 17.38 -7.62
N GLY A 34 -25.46 17.49 -8.35
CA GLY A 34 -24.74 18.74 -8.56
C GLY A 34 -23.75 19.10 -7.44
N GLN A 35 -23.62 18.26 -6.41
CA GLN A 35 -22.67 18.42 -5.32
C GLN A 35 -21.49 17.45 -5.46
N LEU A 36 -20.28 17.99 -5.40
CA LEU A 36 -19.06 17.19 -5.37
C LEU A 36 -18.80 16.67 -3.95
N ILE A 37 -18.94 15.36 -3.76
CA ILE A 37 -18.59 14.65 -2.54
C ILE A 37 -17.15 14.13 -2.68
N THR A 38 -16.28 14.50 -1.75
CA THR A 38 -14.91 13.98 -1.67
C THR A 38 -14.82 12.98 -0.54
N LEU A 39 -14.33 11.76 -0.83
CA LEU A 39 -14.03 10.76 0.18
C LEU A 39 -12.54 10.82 0.54
N THR A 40 -12.23 10.83 1.82
CA THR A 40 -10.87 10.87 2.36
C THR A 40 -10.61 9.65 3.24
N PRO A 41 -9.35 9.23 3.41
CA PRO A 41 -9.05 8.11 4.30
C PRO A 41 -9.30 8.49 5.77
N SER A 42 -9.78 7.55 6.57
CA SER A 42 -10.04 7.76 8.00
C SER A 42 -8.77 7.85 8.85
N ARG A 43 -7.67 7.28 8.35
CA ARG A 43 -6.31 7.37 8.89
C ARG A 43 -5.37 7.84 7.81
N ASP A 44 -4.32 8.55 8.20
CA ASP A 44 -3.23 8.87 7.27
C ASP A 44 -2.58 7.57 6.76
N LEU A 45 -2.55 7.42 5.43
CA LEU A 45 -2.10 6.21 4.75
C LEU A 45 -0.61 5.93 4.97
N ARG A 46 0.20 6.96 5.23
CA ARG A 46 1.64 6.80 5.49
C ARG A 46 1.85 5.95 6.72
N PHE A 47 1.18 6.31 7.81
CA PHE A 47 1.29 5.58 9.07
C PHE A 47 0.64 4.20 8.97
N LEU A 48 -0.51 4.09 8.28
CA LEU A 48 -1.16 2.80 8.07
C LEU A 48 -0.24 1.81 7.36
N LEU A 49 0.36 2.22 6.23
CA LEU A 49 1.20 1.34 5.43
C LEU A 49 2.57 1.10 6.06
N GLN A 50 3.13 2.10 6.76
CA GLN A 50 4.31 1.90 7.58
C GLN A 50 4.06 0.81 8.64
N GLU A 51 2.98 0.92 9.40
CA GLU A 51 2.60 -0.07 10.43
C GLU A 51 2.41 -1.47 9.84
N VAL A 52 1.80 -1.57 8.65
CA VAL A 52 1.63 -2.84 7.95
C VAL A 52 2.99 -3.44 7.56
N LEU A 53 3.87 -2.65 6.95
CA LEU A 53 5.20 -3.13 6.55
C LEU A 53 6.03 -3.52 7.78
N GLU A 54 5.99 -2.73 8.86
CA GLU A 54 6.63 -3.06 10.13
C GLU A 54 6.15 -4.41 10.67
N LYS A 55 4.83 -4.65 10.72
CA LYS A 55 4.29 -5.94 11.15
C LYS A 55 4.73 -7.09 10.25
N GLN A 56 4.76 -6.89 8.93
CA GLN A 56 5.21 -7.92 8.00
C GLN A 56 6.70 -8.24 8.17
N MET A 57 7.56 -7.23 8.30
CA MET A 57 9.00 -7.45 8.48
C MET A 57 9.31 -8.02 9.87
N GLY A 58 8.62 -7.57 10.91
CA GLY A 58 8.71 -8.17 12.24
C GLY A 58 8.31 -9.64 12.24
N ALA A 59 7.22 -10.00 11.54
CA ALA A 59 6.80 -11.39 11.38
C ALA A 59 7.81 -12.26 10.63
N ARG A 60 8.58 -11.69 9.71
CA ARG A 60 9.70 -12.39 9.06
C ARG A 60 10.88 -12.61 10.02
N GLY A 61 11.04 -11.79 11.05
CA GLY A 61 12.10 -11.90 12.06
C GLY A 61 13.07 -10.72 12.11
N TYR A 62 12.77 -9.61 11.41
CA TYR A 62 13.59 -8.41 11.44
C TYR A 62 13.38 -7.60 12.73
N MET A 63 14.45 -6.97 13.24
CA MET A 63 14.35 -5.94 14.26
C MET A 63 14.13 -4.58 13.58
N ILE A 64 13.23 -3.76 14.12
CA ILE A 64 12.93 -2.46 13.53
C ILE A 64 13.54 -1.37 14.42
N GLY A 65 14.40 -0.54 13.84
CA GLY A 65 15.11 0.50 14.58
C GLY A 65 15.75 1.56 13.68
N PRO A 66 16.12 2.73 14.24
CA PRO A 66 16.55 3.92 13.49
C PRO A 66 17.93 3.80 12.82
N SER A 67 18.68 2.72 13.08
CA SER A 67 20.03 2.49 12.53
C SER A 67 20.14 1.13 11.84
N GLY A 68 19.12 0.76 11.08
CA GLY A 68 19.08 -0.48 10.31
C GLY A 68 20.22 -0.61 9.30
N ALA A 69 20.54 -1.83 8.89
CA ALA A 69 21.50 -2.12 7.82
C ALA A 69 20.94 -1.75 6.44
N VAL A 70 19.61 -1.80 6.31
CA VAL A 70 18.85 -1.36 5.14
C VAL A 70 17.72 -0.46 5.60
N ASP A 71 17.57 0.66 4.91
CA ASP A 71 16.48 1.60 5.09
C ASP A 71 15.36 1.27 4.11
N LEU A 72 14.16 1.01 4.63
CA LEU A 72 12.96 0.78 3.84
C LEU A 72 12.06 2.02 3.89
N GLN A 73 11.56 2.41 2.73
CA GLN A 73 10.56 3.46 2.60
C GLN A 73 9.37 2.91 1.82
N ILE A 74 8.19 2.90 2.45
CA ILE A 74 6.93 2.59 1.77
C ILE A 74 6.28 3.87 1.27
N VAL A 75 5.96 3.91 -0.03
CA VAL A 75 5.47 5.11 -0.71
C VAL A 75 4.12 4.81 -1.36
N VAL A 76 3.11 5.62 -1.04
CA VAL A 76 1.84 5.62 -1.77
C VAL A 76 1.96 6.54 -2.97
N ASN A 77 1.98 5.98 -4.18
CA ASN A 77 2.04 6.77 -5.41
C ASN A 77 0.63 7.04 -5.95
N THR A 78 -0.27 6.06 -5.82
CA THR A 78 -1.66 6.17 -6.24
C THR A 78 -2.54 5.34 -5.32
N LEU A 79 -3.66 5.90 -4.90
CA LEU A 79 -4.79 5.18 -4.30
C LEU A 79 -6.03 6.02 -4.55
N PHE A 80 -6.80 5.64 -5.57
CA PHE A 80 -7.96 6.41 -6.01
C PHE A 80 -9.01 5.51 -6.67
N ALA A 81 -10.27 5.76 -6.34
CA ALA A 81 -11.45 5.17 -6.94
C ALA A 81 -12.10 6.17 -7.90
N ASP A 82 -12.01 5.84 -9.19
CA ASP A 82 -12.70 6.55 -10.26
C ASP A 82 -14.14 6.04 -10.35
N VAL A 83 -15.09 6.93 -10.07
CA VAL A 83 -16.52 6.62 -10.00
C VAL A 83 -17.22 7.26 -11.18
N SER A 84 -17.64 6.42 -12.12
CA SER A 84 -18.49 6.82 -13.24
C SER A 84 -19.93 6.41 -12.94
N GLN A 85 -20.86 7.35 -13.04
CA GLN A 85 -22.28 7.10 -12.80
C GLN A 85 -23.11 7.58 -13.99
N GLY A 86 -23.84 6.65 -14.60
CA GLY A 86 -24.88 6.93 -15.58
C GLY A 86 -26.29 6.79 -14.98
N ASN A 87 -27.33 6.96 -15.80
CA ASN A 87 -28.72 6.98 -15.32
C ASN A 87 -29.19 5.64 -14.72
N LEU A 88 -28.62 4.51 -15.15
CA LEU A 88 -29.06 3.17 -14.72
C LEU A 88 -27.96 2.33 -14.06
N ARG A 89 -26.69 2.68 -14.32
CA ARG A 89 -25.53 1.89 -13.88
C ARG A 89 -24.43 2.80 -13.38
N TYR A 90 -23.66 2.27 -12.43
CA TYR A 90 -22.39 2.85 -12.02
C TYR A 90 -21.25 1.89 -12.32
N ASN A 91 -20.04 2.45 -12.41
CA ASN A 91 -18.77 1.75 -12.45
C ASN A 91 -17.81 2.40 -11.45
N ILE A 92 -17.18 1.58 -10.61
CA ILE A 92 -16.11 2.01 -9.72
C ILE A 92 -14.84 1.29 -10.16
N THR A 93 -13.86 2.03 -10.67
CA THR A 93 -12.52 1.52 -10.98
C THR A 93 -11.56 2.08 -9.94
N THR A 94 -11.04 1.21 -9.08
CA THR A 94 -10.09 1.60 -8.05
C THR A 94 -8.69 1.11 -8.40
N LYS A 95 -7.69 1.97 -8.24
CA LYS A 95 -6.29 1.66 -8.53
C LYS A 95 -5.42 1.99 -7.33
N ALA A 96 -4.46 1.13 -7.06
CA ALA A 96 -3.36 1.42 -6.15
C ALA A 96 -2.01 1.17 -6.83
N ASP A 97 -1.07 2.05 -6.55
CA ASP A 97 0.36 1.89 -6.83
C ASP A 97 1.12 2.27 -5.56
N ILE A 98 1.73 1.27 -4.94
CA ILE A 98 2.53 1.42 -3.72
C ILE A 98 3.93 0.86 -4.01
N SER A 99 4.95 1.62 -3.63
CA SER A 99 6.35 1.20 -3.75
C SER A 99 6.95 0.88 -2.40
N ILE A 100 7.83 -0.12 -2.35
CA ILE A 100 8.85 -0.23 -1.30
C ILE A 100 10.20 0.10 -1.93
N ILE A 101 10.86 1.11 -1.37
CA ILE A 101 12.22 1.49 -1.71
C ILE A 101 13.12 0.93 -0.62
N ALA A 102 14.03 0.03 -0.98
CA ALA A 102 15.05 -0.50 -0.08
C ALA A 102 16.40 0.09 -0.45
N GLN A 103 17.09 0.71 0.52
CA GLN A 103 18.40 1.31 0.34
C GLN A 103 19.37 0.79 1.40
N ALA A 104 20.45 0.16 0.95
CA ALA A 104 21.50 -0.33 1.83
C ALA A 104 22.60 0.72 2.03
N LYS A 105 23.36 0.60 3.13
CA LYS A 105 24.46 1.53 3.45
C LYS A 105 25.59 1.54 2.42
N ASN A 106 25.74 0.45 1.67
CA ASN A 106 26.71 0.34 0.58
C ASN A 106 26.27 1.10 -0.70
N GLY A 107 25.10 1.74 -0.70
CA GLY A 107 24.54 2.49 -1.83
C GLY A 107 23.64 1.66 -2.74
N ASN A 108 23.58 0.34 -2.57
CA ASN A 108 22.68 -0.51 -3.35
C ASN A 108 21.23 -0.14 -3.05
N LYS A 109 20.42 -0.16 -4.12
CA LYS A 109 19.01 0.23 -4.05
C LYS A 109 18.15 -0.73 -4.86
N GLN A 110 17.00 -1.08 -4.29
CA GLN A 110 15.93 -1.77 -4.99
C GLN A 110 14.64 -0.97 -4.83
N VAL A 111 13.86 -0.92 -5.90
CA VAL A 111 12.47 -0.43 -5.85
C VAL A 111 11.56 -1.56 -6.26
N LYS A 112 10.55 -1.84 -5.45
CA LYS A 112 9.54 -2.84 -5.72
C LYS A 112 8.17 -2.20 -5.73
N ASN A 113 7.47 -2.29 -6.86
CA ASN A 113 6.13 -1.77 -7.03
C ASN A 113 5.09 -2.87 -6.86
N TYR A 114 4.03 -2.54 -6.13
CA TYR A 114 2.84 -3.34 -5.95
C TYR A 114 1.65 -2.57 -6.52
N ARG A 115 0.94 -3.20 -7.45
CA ARG A 115 -0.14 -2.56 -8.18
C ARG A 115 -1.34 -3.50 -8.18
N SER A 116 -2.47 -2.98 -7.74
CA SER A 116 -3.76 -3.66 -7.87
C SER A 116 -4.77 -2.72 -8.52
N THR A 117 -5.69 -3.31 -9.26
CA THR A 117 -6.84 -2.62 -9.84
C THR A 117 -8.07 -3.47 -9.61
N TYR A 118 -9.11 -2.85 -9.06
CA TYR A 118 -10.40 -3.49 -8.83
C TYR A 118 -11.47 -2.73 -9.60
N ASN A 119 -12.36 -3.47 -10.26
CA ASN A 119 -13.49 -2.91 -10.97
C ASN A 119 -14.77 -3.56 -10.49
N VAL A 120 -15.75 -2.73 -10.12
CA VAL A 120 -17.09 -3.20 -9.80
C VAL A 120 -18.13 -2.35 -10.51
N GLN A 121 -19.12 -3.02 -11.08
CA GLN A 121 -20.26 -2.41 -11.74
C GLN A 121 -21.53 -2.82 -11.04
N GLY A 122 -22.53 -1.94 -11.06
CA GLY A 122 -23.84 -2.23 -10.50
C GLY A 122 -24.93 -1.34 -11.05
N ALA A 123 -26.17 -1.68 -10.71
CA ALA A 123 -27.32 -0.85 -11.01
C ALA A 123 -27.41 0.35 -10.05
N PHE A 124 -28.09 1.40 -10.49
CA PHE A 124 -28.36 2.62 -9.73
C PHE A 124 -27.08 3.41 -9.39
N THR A 125 -27.02 4.00 -8.20
CA THR A 125 -25.96 4.91 -7.77
C THR A 125 -24.84 4.18 -7.02
N ALA A 126 -23.59 4.63 -7.19
CA ALA A 126 -22.48 4.18 -6.36
C ALA A 126 -22.61 4.79 -4.95
N SER A 127 -22.91 3.97 -3.94
CA SER A 127 -22.91 4.41 -2.54
C SER A 127 -21.48 4.65 -2.03
N ASN A 128 -21.34 5.44 -0.97
CA ASN A 128 -20.03 5.65 -0.35
C ASN A 128 -19.44 4.33 0.14
N GLU A 129 -20.27 3.45 0.70
CA GLU A 129 -19.89 2.11 1.15
C GLU A 129 -19.25 1.28 0.04
N LYS A 130 -19.88 1.22 -1.15
CA LYS A 130 -19.33 0.48 -2.30
C LYS A 130 -17.98 1.02 -2.77
N ILE A 131 -17.78 2.34 -2.67
CA ILE A 131 -16.51 2.97 -3.02
C ILE A 131 -15.45 2.63 -1.96
N THR A 132 -15.82 2.71 -0.67
CA THR A 132 -14.97 2.29 0.45
C THR A 132 -14.56 0.83 0.31
N ASP A 133 -15.49 -0.05 -0.03
CA ASP A 133 -15.21 -1.48 -0.25
C ASP A 133 -14.24 -1.67 -1.39
N ALA A 134 -14.45 -1.01 -2.53
CA ALA A 134 -13.53 -1.08 -3.67
C ALA A 134 -12.11 -0.61 -3.33
N VAL A 135 -11.97 0.46 -2.53
CA VAL A 135 -10.67 0.94 -2.01
C VAL A 135 -10.05 -0.07 -1.05
N ASN A 136 -10.83 -0.62 -0.12
CA ASN A 136 -10.36 -1.60 0.84
C ASN A 136 -9.91 -2.90 0.17
N THR A 137 -10.61 -3.35 -0.87
CA THR A 137 -10.23 -4.51 -1.67
C THR A 137 -8.85 -4.30 -2.29
N VAL A 138 -8.65 -3.21 -3.04
CA VAL A 138 -7.37 -2.93 -3.70
C VAL A 138 -6.23 -2.79 -2.70
N LEU A 139 -6.47 -2.10 -1.57
CA LEU A 139 -5.46 -1.96 -0.53
C LEU A 139 -5.13 -3.31 0.11
N GLY A 140 -6.14 -4.15 0.36
CA GLY A 140 -5.98 -5.50 0.87
C GLY A 140 -5.16 -6.39 -0.06
N ASP A 141 -5.42 -6.32 -1.37
CA ASP A 141 -4.67 -7.06 -2.39
C ASP A 141 -3.21 -6.64 -2.41
N VAL A 142 -2.92 -5.33 -2.42
CA VAL A 142 -1.53 -4.84 -2.38
C VAL A 142 -0.80 -5.28 -1.12
N ILE A 143 -1.47 -5.20 0.04
CA ILE A 143 -0.89 -5.66 1.31
C ILE A 143 -0.64 -7.17 1.28
N ALA A 144 -1.51 -7.94 0.63
CA ALA A 144 -1.33 -9.37 0.46
C ALA A 144 -0.13 -9.67 -0.44
N ASP A 145 -0.01 -9.00 -1.59
CA ASP A 145 1.13 -9.13 -2.50
C ASP A 145 2.45 -8.80 -1.78
N MET A 146 2.50 -7.70 -1.02
CA MET A 146 3.66 -7.35 -0.18
C MET A 146 4.03 -8.45 0.83
N ALA A 147 3.04 -9.11 1.43
CA ALA A 147 3.30 -10.19 2.38
C ALA A 147 3.82 -11.47 1.69
N GLN A 148 3.47 -11.73 0.43
CA GLN A 148 3.96 -12.90 -0.31
C GLN A 148 5.32 -12.66 -0.94
N ASP A 149 5.63 -11.41 -1.28
CA ASP A 149 6.85 -11.06 -1.99
C ASP A 149 8.11 -11.23 -1.13
N THR A 150 9.06 -12.04 -1.61
CA THR A 150 10.35 -12.28 -0.94
C THR A 150 11.48 -11.40 -1.46
N SER A 151 11.28 -10.64 -2.54
CA SER A 151 12.38 -9.92 -3.21
C SER A 151 13.02 -8.85 -2.33
N VAL A 152 12.23 -8.14 -1.52
CA VAL A 152 12.73 -7.16 -0.53
C VAL A 152 13.53 -7.88 0.55
N ASN A 153 13.05 -9.04 1.02
CA ASN A 153 13.76 -9.89 1.99
C ASN A 153 15.11 -10.36 1.44
N ASP A 154 15.13 -10.84 0.21
CA ASP A 154 16.32 -11.35 -0.46
C ASP A 154 17.36 -10.23 -0.65
N PHE A 155 16.92 -9.03 -1.04
CA PHE A 155 17.78 -7.87 -1.13
C PHE A 155 18.39 -7.48 0.22
N ILE A 156 17.60 -7.47 1.29
CA ILE A 156 18.13 -7.16 2.63
C ILE A 156 19.19 -8.19 3.02
N LYS A 157 18.93 -9.49 2.81
CA LYS A 157 19.89 -10.56 3.17
C LYS A 157 21.21 -10.46 2.41
N GLN A 158 21.18 -9.99 1.16
CA GLN A 158 22.37 -9.78 0.34
C GLN A 158 23.17 -8.55 0.74
N ASN A 159 22.52 -7.53 1.32
CA ASN A 159 23.11 -6.21 1.54
C ASN A 159 23.26 -5.80 3.01
N ALA A 160 22.75 -6.59 3.95
CA ALA A 160 22.86 -6.33 5.39
C ALA A 160 24.14 -6.91 6.03
N ARG A 161 25.09 -7.37 5.21
CA ARG A 161 26.38 -7.92 5.64
C ARG A 161 27.48 -6.87 5.64
#